data_AF-A0A5P9P3V7-F1
#
_entry.id   AF-A0A5P9P3V7-F1
#
_cell.length_a   1.000
_cell.length_b   1.000
_cell.length_c   1.000
_cell.angle_alpha   90.00
_cell.angle_beta   90.00
_cell.angle_gamma   90.00
#
_symmetry.space_group_name_H-M   'P 1'
#
loop_
_entity.id
_entity.type
_entity.pdbx_description
1 polymer ?
#
loop_
_entity_poly.entity_id
_entity_poly.type
_entity_poly.pdbx_seq_one_letter_code
_entity_poly.pdbx_strand_id
1 'polypeptide(L)' 'MFELASAVPLQIGGGSFLYWAVIFFLLAIVAAAVGARGVAGISMEIARIFVLIFIILAVVALLL' A
#
# COMPACT_ATOMS: atom_id res chain seq x y z
N MET A 1 -24.08 35.23 17.60
CA MET A 1 -23.96 33.76 17.69
C MET A 1 -22.95 33.33 16.63
N PHE A 2 -21.68 33.21 16.97
CA PHE A 2 -20.61 32.85 16.02
C PHE A 2 -20.23 31.40 16.30
N GLU A 3 -20.69 30.49 15.44
CA GLU A 3 -20.34 29.08 15.49
C GLU A 3 -18.86 28.93 15.08
N LEU A 4 -17.97 28.81 16.07
CA LEU A 4 -16.60 28.36 15.88
C LEU A 4 -16.65 26.85 15.55
N ALA A 5 -16.91 26.53 14.29
CA ALA A 5 -16.73 25.19 13.77
C ALA A 5 -15.28 24.78 14.04
N SER A 6 -15.07 23.91 15.03
CA SER A 6 -13.77 23.31 15.28
C SER A 6 -13.36 22.57 14.02
N ALA A 7 -12.38 23.11 13.28
CA ALA A 7 -11.73 22.44 12.17
C ALA A 7 -10.86 21.30 12.74
N VAL A 8 -11.52 20.30 13.33
CA VAL A 8 -10.87 19.03 13.63
C VAL A 8 -10.55 18.44 12.26
N PRO A 9 -9.26 18.29 11.90
CA PRO A 9 -8.89 17.69 10.64
C PRO A 9 -9.57 16.33 10.58
N LEU A 10 -10.22 16.05 9.46
CA LEU A 10 -10.90 14.78 9.22
C LEU A 10 -9.83 13.70 9.03
N GLN A 11 -9.22 13.29 10.14
CA GLN A 11 -8.20 12.26 10.20
C GLN A 11 -8.90 10.93 9.96
N ILE A 12 -9.04 10.55 8.69
CA ILE A 12 -9.52 9.22 8.29
C ILE A 12 -8.56 8.19 8.89
N GLY A 13 -9.01 7.51 9.95
CA GLY A 13 -8.21 6.59 10.77
C GLY A 13 -8.15 6.92 12.26
N GLY A 14 -8.54 8.14 12.68
CA GLY A 14 -8.59 8.56 14.08
C GLY A 14 -7.25 8.44 14.84
N GLY A 15 -7.29 8.62 16.17
CA GLY A 15 -6.12 8.52 17.04
C GLY A 15 -5.51 7.11 17.16
N SER A 16 -6.20 6.08 16.65
CA SER A 16 -5.75 4.69 16.65
C SER A 16 -4.89 4.32 15.44
N PHE A 17 -4.77 5.19 14.43
CA PHE A 17 -3.92 4.92 13.26
C PHE A 17 -2.46 4.66 13.65
N LEU A 18 -1.91 5.48 14.54
CA LEU A 18 -0.53 5.33 15.01
C LEU A 18 -0.34 4.01 15.78
N TYR A 19 -1.32 3.61 16.59
CA TYR A 19 -1.33 2.34 17.29
C TYR A 19 -1.25 1.16 16.31
N TRP A 20 -2.10 1.18 15.26
CA TRP A 20 -2.09 0.14 14.23
C TRP A 20 -0.80 0.13 13.40
N ALA A 21 -0.25 1.30 13.08
CA ALA A 21 1.01 1.41 12.34
C ALA A 21 2.19 0.77 13.12
N VAL A 22 2.28 1.02 14.42
CA VAL A 22 3.31 0.42 15.29
C VAL A 22 3.13 -1.10 15.38
N ILE A 23 1.91 -1.59 15.52
CA ILE A 23 1.62 -3.03 15.51
C ILE A 23 2.07 -3.65 14.18
N PHE A 24 1.74 -3.03 13.06
CA PHE A 24 2.10 -3.55 11.74
C PHE A 24 3.62 -3.58 11.52
N PHE A 25 4.32 -2.57 12.03
CA PHE A 25 5.78 -2.53 12.02
C PHE A 25 6.41 -3.66 12.84
N LEU A 26 5.89 -3.95 14.03
CA LEU A 26 6.34 -5.08 14.85
C LEU A 26 6.10 -6.42 14.14
N LEU A 27 4.93 -6.60 13.51
CA LEU A 27 4.63 -7.79 12.71
C LEU A 27 5.60 -7.93 11.53
N ALA A 28 6.00 -6.82 10.89
CA ALA A 28 6.99 -6.84 9.82
C ALA A 28 8.37 -7.31 10.31
N ILE A 29 8.80 -6.88 11.51
CA ILE A 29 10.04 -7.37 12.13
C ILE A 29 9.95 -8.87 12.41
N VAL A 30 8.83 -9.34 12.97
CA VAL A 30 8.61 -10.78 13.23
C VAL A 30 8.65 -11.57 11.92
N ALA A 31 7.97 -11.11 10.87
CA ALA A 31 7.99 -11.75 9.56
C ALA A 31 9.41 -11.77 8.96
N ALA A 32 10.17 -10.69 9.11
CA ALA A 32 11.55 -10.60 8.66
C ALA A 32 12.48 -11.56 9.42
N ALA A 33 12.25 -11.76 10.72
CA ALA A 33 12.99 -12.70 11.57
C ALA A 33 12.67 -14.17 11.25
N VAL A 34 11.40 -14.48 10.96
CA VAL A 34 10.94 -15.82 10.52
C VAL A 34 11.39 -16.13 9.08
N GLY A 35 11.99 -15.16 8.37
CA GLY A 35 12.56 -15.39 7.04
C GLY A 35 11.56 -15.22 5.90
N ALA A 36 10.44 -14.52 6.11
CA ALA A 36 9.47 -14.14 5.07
C ALA A 36 10.01 -13.06 4.10
N ARG A 37 11.28 -13.20 3.68
CA ARG A 37 11.98 -12.26 2.78
C ARG A 37 11.70 -12.52 1.31
N GLY A 38 11.25 -13.73 0.96
CA GLY A 38 10.97 -14.14 -0.43
C GLY A 38 9.63 -13.62 -0.98
N VAL A 39 8.72 -13.14 -0.12
CA VAL A 39 7.37 -12.73 -0.52
C VAL A 39 7.40 -11.51 -1.45
N ALA A 40 8.30 -10.56 -1.18
CA ALA A 40 8.52 -9.40 -2.05
C ALA A 40 9.10 -9.81 -3.41
N GLY A 41 10.01 -10.80 -3.45
CA GLY A 41 10.59 -11.30 -4.69
C GLY A 41 9.55 -11.97 -5.60
N ILE A 42 8.69 -12.83 -5.02
CA ILE A 42 7.60 -13.49 -5.77
C ILE A 42 6.60 -12.45 -6.29
N SER A 43 6.21 -11.48 -5.46
CA SER A 43 5.31 -10.40 -5.89
C SER A 43 5.91 -9.56 -7.01
N MET A 44 7.21 -9.25 -6.97
CA MET A 44 7.89 -8.46 -8.00
C MET A 44 8.00 -9.19 -9.34
N GLU A 45 8.25 -10.50 -9.31
CA GLU A 45 8.32 -11.31 -10.53
C GLU A 45 6.95 -11.37 -11.22
N ILE A 46 5.86 -11.56 -10.46
CA ILE A 46 4.50 -11.54 -11.01
C ILE A 46 4.16 -10.15 -11.57
N ALA A 47 4.48 -9.09 -10.84
CA ALA A 47 4.26 -7.71 -11.29
C ALA A 47 4.98 -7.42 -12.62
N ARG A 48 6.21 -7.92 -12.80
CA ARG A 48 6.97 -7.77 -14.05
C ARG A 48 6.22 -8.35 -15.26
N ILE A 49 5.61 -9.52 -15.10
CA ILE A 49 4.82 -10.17 -16.16
C ILE A 49 3.62 -9.29 -16.53
N PHE A 50 2.89 -8.77 -15.54
CA PHE A 50 1.74 -7.89 -15.82
C PHE A 50 2.14 -6.57 -16.48
N VAL A 51 3.26 -5.96 -16.06
CA VAL A 51 3.78 -4.76 -16.72
C VAL A 51 4.04 -5.02 -18.20
N LEU A 52 4.67 -6.14 -18.55
CA LEU A 52 4.92 -6.49 -19.95
C LEU A 52 3.62 -6.68 -20.73
N ILE A 53 2.64 -7.40 -20.15
CA ILE A 53 1.33 -7.61 -20.77
C ILE A 53 0.63 -6.27 -21.02
N PHE A 54 0.62 -5.37 -20.02
CA PHE A 54 -0.01 -4.06 -20.18
C PHE A 54 0.69 -3.19 -21.20
N ILE A 55 2.01 -3.27 -21.33
CA ILE A 55 2.73 -2.56 -22.41
C ILE A 55 2.26 -3.06 -23.78
N ILE A 56 2.17 -4.38 -23.97
CA ILE A 56 1.70 -4.96 -25.23
C ILE A 56 0.25 -4.51 -25.52
N LEU A 57 -0.64 -4.62 -24.53
CA LEU A 57 -2.03 -4.21 -24.67
C LEU A 57 -2.17 -2.71 -24.92
N ALA A 58 -1.36 -1.87 -24.29
CA ALA A 58 -1.35 -0.43 -24.52
C ALA A 58 -0.95 -0.09 -25.96
N VAL A 59 0.06 -0.77 -26.51
CA VAL A 59 0.44 -0.60 -27.91
C VAL A 59 -0.70 -1.03 -28.84
N VAL A 60 -1.31 -2.19 -28.60
CA VAL A 60 -2.46 -2.65 -29.39
C VAL A 60 -3.62 -1.66 -29.33
N ALA A 61 -3.97 -1.17 -28.15
CA ALA A 61 -5.07 -0.22 -27.95
C ALA A 61 -4.81 1.18 -28.56
N LEU A 62 -3.55 1.56 -28.74
CA LEU A 62 -3.19 2.82 -29.40
C LEU A 62 -3.13 2.69 -30.93
N LEU A 63 -2.88 1.48 -31.44
CA LEU A 63 -2.70 1.23 -32.88
C LEU A 63 -3.96 0.68 -33.57
N LEU A 64 -4.86 0.04 -32.82
CA LEU A 64 -6.17 -0.45 -33.29
C LEU A 64 -7.27 0.54 -32.88
#